data_AF-A0A2A2K485-F1
#
_entry.id   AF-A0A2A2K485-F1
#
_cell.length_a   1.000
_cell.length_b   1.000
_cell.length_c   1.000
_cell.angle_alpha   90.00
_cell.angle_beta   90.00
_cell.angle_gamma   90.00
#
_symmetry.space_group_name_H-M   'P 1'
#
loop_
_entity.id
_entity.type
_entity.pdbx_description
1 polymer ?
#
loop_
_entity_poly.entity_id
_entity_poly.type
_entity_poly.pdbx_seq_one_letter_code
_entity_poly.pdbx_strand_id
1 'polypeptide(L)'
;MTVSNLPTVHSQLLSVIEPVLQEMPAGVLKQALWDEFRNQEAALVDIEEAFQAFKDWTDTRRLRDRDLLQGLLTTLVHEVYTHGEVEYIHPLYTRWFERDMGVPPEQVRKTVAWVTVHTGGTESNHFAHAVEAVEVFVKAMGIAVDRATAREVFAQYLQRKAEVMRDCAACLI
;
A
#
# COMPACT_ATOMS: atom_id res chain seq x y z
N MET A 1 -5.90 22.72 -39.08
CA MET A 1 -5.36 22.63 -37.72
C MET A 1 -6.32 21.79 -36.90
N THR A 2 -6.00 20.52 -36.67
CA THR A 2 -6.78 19.63 -35.81
C THR A 2 -6.26 19.77 -34.39
N VAL A 3 -7.07 20.38 -33.52
CA VAL A 3 -6.81 20.41 -32.07
C VAL A 3 -7.06 18.99 -31.57
N SER A 4 -6.00 18.31 -31.14
CA SER A 4 -6.11 17.01 -30.48
C SER A 4 -6.66 17.25 -29.07
N ASN A 5 -7.97 17.08 -28.88
CA ASN A 5 -8.55 16.91 -27.55
C ASN A 5 -8.19 15.52 -27.04
N LEU A 6 -6.93 15.34 -26.62
CA LEU A 6 -6.61 14.26 -25.70
C LEU A 6 -7.25 14.64 -24.36
N PRO A 7 -8.07 13.77 -23.75
CA PRO A 7 -8.54 14.01 -22.40
C PRO A 7 -7.30 14.15 -21.52
N THR A 8 -7.16 15.27 -20.80
CA THR A 8 -6.16 15.36 -19.75
C THR A 8 -6.56 14.33 -18.70
N VAL A 9 -5.79 13.25 -18.60
CA VAL A 9 -6.00 12.25 -17.55
C VAL A 9 -5.64 12.91 -16.23
N HIS A 10 -6.63 13.10 -15.37
CA HIS A 10 -6.46 13.69 -14.05
C HIS A 10 -6.20 12.57 -13.04
N SER A 11 -5.21 12.77 -12.16
CA SER A 11 -4.86 11.81 -11.12
C SER A 11 -6.03 11.57 -10.16
N GLN A 12 -6.35 10.29 -9.92
CA GLN A 12 -7.34 9.88 -8.91
C GLN A 12 -6.83 10.17 -7.49
N LEU A 13 -5.53 10.02 -7.23
CA LEU A 13 -4.91 10.38 -5.96
C LEU A 13 -5.08 11.86 -5.65
N LEU A 14 -4.90 12.75 -6.63
CA LEU A 14 -5.18 14.18 -6.47
C LEU A 14 -6.65 14.43 -6.10
N SER A 15 -7.59 13.72 -6.73
CA SER A 15 -9.02 13.87 -6.40
C SER A 15 -9.37 13.52 -4.94
N VAL A 16 -8.56 12.68 -4.30
CA VAL A 16 -8.70 12.30 -2.88
C VAL A 16 -7.92 13.24 -1.96
N ILE A 17 -6.72 13.67 -2.35
CA ILE A 17 -5.81 14.46 -1.50
C ILE A 17 -6.18 15.94 -1.49
N GLU A 18 -6.59 16.51 -2.63
CA GLU A 18 -6.90 17.95 -2.73
C GLU A 18 -7.99 18.40 -1.75
N PRO A 19 -9.13 17.69 -1.55
CA PRO A 19 -10.11 18.04 -0.54
C PRO A 19 -9.54 18.11 0.88
N VAL A 20 -8.64 17.18 1.22
CA VAL A 20 -7.97 17.16 2.55
C VAL A 20 -7.06 18.38 2.70
N LEU A 21 -6.26 18.68 1.67
CA LEU A 21 -5.40 19.87 1.69
C LEU A 21 -6.22 21.16 1.76
N GLN A 22 -7.41 21.22 1.15
CA GLN A 22 -8.31 22.38 1.23
C GLN A 22 -8.73 22.68 2.67
N GLU A 23 -9.02 21.65 3.46
CA GLU A 23 -9.43 21.77 4.87
C GLU A 23 -8.28 22.13 5.82
N MET A 24 -7.02 21.94 5.41
CA MET A 24 -5.87 22.33 6.24
C MET A 24 -5.82 23.86 6.46
N PRO A 25 -5.41 24.33 7.65
CA PRO A 25 -5.12 25.74 7.89
C PRO A 25 -4.09 26.28 6.89
N ALA A 26 -4.25 27.53 6.47
CA ALA A 26 -3.28 28.18 5.60
C ALA A 26 -1.89 28.24 6.27
N GLY A 27 -0.86 27.84 5.52
CA GLY A 27 0.51 27.80 6.03
C GLY A 27 1.49 27.23 4.99
N VAL A 28 2.78 27.39 5.27
CA VAL A 28 3.87 26.99 4.37
C VAL A 28 3.80 25.50 3.99
N LEU A 29 3.44 24.64 4.95
CA LEU A 29 3.29 23.20 4.70
C LEU A 29 2.14 22.88 3.74
N LYS A 30 0.98 23.49 3.92
CA LYS A 30 -0.16 23.32 3.01
C LYS A 30 0.21 23.72 1.59
N GLN A 31 0.86 24.86 1.43
CA GLN A 31 1.27 25.38 0.12
C GLN A 31 2.30 24.46 -0.54
N ALA A 32 3.33 24.03 0.20
CA ALA A 32 4.36 23.14 -0.30
C ALA A 32 3.79 21.78 -0.75
N LEU A 33 2.90 21.18 0.04
CA LEU A 33 2.23 19.93 -0.33
C LEU A 33 1.36 20.11 -1.58
N TRP A 34 0.59 21.20 -1.63
CA TRP A 34 -0.29 21.50 -2.76
C TRP A 34 0.49 21.67 -4.07
N ASP A 35 1.59 22.43 -4.02
CA ASP A 35 2.43 22.67 -5.19
C ASP A 35 3.13 21.39 -5.65
N GLU A 36 3.68 20.61 -4.72
CA GLU A 36 4.38 19.37 -5.05
C GLU A 36 3.44 18.33 -5.68
N PHE A 37 2.29 18.07 -5.07
CA PHE A 37 1.34 17.08 -5.60
C PHE A 37 0.86 17.45 -7.03
N ARG A 38 0.65 18.74 -7.31
CA ARG A 38 0.27 19.21 -8.66
C ARG A 38 1.43 19.15 -9.65
N ASN A 39 2.64 19.52 -9.23
CA ASN A 39 3.82 19.43 -10.09
C ASN A 39 4.12 17.99 -10.50
N GLN A 40 3.75 17.02 -9.66
CA GLN A 40 3.92 15.58 -9.90
C GLN A 40 2.70 14.92 -10.55
N GLU A 41 1.69 15.65 -11.05
CA GLU A 41 0.44 15.06 -11.55
C GLU A 41 0.66 13.97 -12.63
N ALA A 42 1.57 14.21 -13.58
CA ALA A 42 1.90 13.22 -14.60
C ALA A 42 2.52 11.95 -14.00
N ALA A 43 3.45 12.11 -13.05
CA ALA A 43 4.06 11.00 -12.33
C ALA A 43 3.01 10.23 -11.50
N LEU A 44 2.05 10.94 -10.90
CA LEU A 44 0.95 10.32 -10.15
C LEU A 44 0.04 9.48 -11.06
N VAL A 45 -0.23 9.93 -12.29
CA VAL A 45 -1.00 9.14 -13.28
C VAL A 45 -0.23 7.86 -13.65
N ASP A 46 1.07 7.95 -13.94
CA ASP A 46 1.87 6.77 -14.26
C ASP A 46 1.95 5.78 -13.08
N ILE A 47 2.09 6.32 -11.87
CA ILE A 47 2.04 5.55 -10.60
C ILE A 47 0.68 4.85 -10.47
N GLU A 48 -0.43 5.55 -10.69
CA GLU A 48 -1.78 5.00 -10.62
C GLU A 48 -1.98 3.84 -11.59
N GLU A 49 -1.48 3.94 -12.82
CA GLU A 49 -1.55 2.85 -13.80
C GLU A 49 -0.78 1.61 -13.35
N ALA A 50 0.44 1.79 -12.82
CA ALA A 50 1.24 0.68 -12.30
C ALA A 50 0.57 0.01 -11.09
N PHE A 51 0.04 0.79 -10.16
CA PHE A 51 -0.72 0.28 -9.02
C PHE A 51 -2.01 -0.43 -9.45
N GLN A 52 -2.72 0.10 -10.44
CA GLN A 52 -3.94 -0.51 -10.95
C GLN A 52 -3.65 -1.87 -11.60
N ALA A 53 -2.58 -1.99 -12.38
CA ALA A 53 -2.19 -3.27 -12.99
C ALA A 53 -1.85 -4.34 -11.93
N PHE A 54 -1.15 -3.95 -10.85
CA PHE A 54 -0.88 -4.85 -9.73
C PHE A 54 -2.14 -5.21 -8.96
N LYS A 55 -3.00 -4.23 -8.69
CA LYS A 55 -4.29 -4.44 -8.05
C LYS A 55 -5.14 -5.43 -8.83
N ASP A 56 -5.28 -5.23 -10.15
CA ASP A 56 -6.06 -6.12 -11.02
C ASP A 56 -5.54 -7.56 -10.99
N TRP A 57 -4.22 -7.74 -10.98
CA TRP A 57 -3.61 -9.06 -10.81
C TRP A 57 -3.96 -9.67 -9.44
N THR A 58 -3.81 -8.92 -8.35
CA THR A 58 -4.16 -9.43 -7.00
C THR A 58 -5.65 -9.74 -6.87
N ASP A 59 -6.55 -8.89 -7.37
CA ASP A 59 -8.00 -9.08 -7.30
C ASP A 59 -8.43 -10.29 -8.12
N THR A 60 -7.82 -10.50 -9.29
CA THR A 60 -8.09 -11.67 -10.12
C THR A 60 -7.73 -12.95 -9.35
N ARG A 61 -6.51 -13.01 -8.79
CA ARG A 61 -6.03 -14.17 -8.03
C ARG A 61 -6.80 -14.42 -6.74
N ARG A 62 -7.25 -13.36 -6.06
CA ARG A 62 -7.96 -13.46 -4.76
C ARG A 62 -9.44 -13.78 -4.90
N LEU A 63 -10.12 -13.19 -5.88
CA LEU A 63 -11.58 -13.10 -5.89
C LEU A 63 -12.23 -13.71 -7.13
N ARG A 64 -11.51 -13.83 -8.25
CA ARG A 64 -12.12 -14.19 -9.55
C ARG A 64 -11.71 -15.56 -10.07
N ASP A 65 -10.51 -16.03 -9.75
CA ASP A 65 -10.08 -17.38 -10.07
C ASP A 65 -10.87 -18.42 -9.24
N ARG A 66 -11.18 -19.57 -9.83
CA ARG A 66 -11.94 -20.65 -9.16
C ARG A 66 -11.12 -21.45 -8.16
N ASP A 67 -9.82 -21.19 -8.06
CA ASP A 67 -8.93 -21.81 -7.08
C ASP A 67 -8.94 -20.99 -5.78
N LEU A 68 -9.84 -21.37 -4.87
CA LEU A 68 -10.00 -20.69 -3.57
C LEU A 68 -8.75 -20.80 -2.68
N LEU A 69 -7.98 -21.88 -2.79
CA LEU A 69 -6.74 -22.01 -2.03
C LEU A 69 -5.70 -21.00 -2.53
N GLN A 70 -5.58 -20.84 -3.85
CA GLN A 70 -4.72 -19.83 -4.44
C GLN A 70 -5.11 -18.41 -4.01
N GLY A 71 -6.41 -18.12 -3.94
CA GLY A 71 -6.91 -16.84 -3.44
C GLY A 71 -6.54 -16.58 -1.97
N LEU A 72 -6.74 -17.57 -1.10
CA LEU A 72 -6.38 -17.48 0.31
C LEU A 72 -4.85 -17.33 0.51
N LEU A 73 -4.04 -18.08 -0.25
CA LEU A 73 -2.58 -17.96 -0.21
C LEU A 73 -2.10 -16.59 -0.68
N THR A 74 -2.73 -16.01 -1.71
CA THR A 74 -2.39 -14.67 -2.21
C THR A 74 -2.73 -13.59 -1.17
N THR A 75 -3.85 -13.73 -0.46
CA THR A 75 -4.22 -12.85 0.65
C THR A 75 -3.23 -12.98 1.81
N LEU A 76 -2.89 -14.22 2.22
CA LEU A 76 -1.91 -14.46 3.28
C LEU A 76 -0.56 -13.80 2.98
N VAL A 77 -0.04 -13.96 1.76
CA VAL A 77 1.24 -13.38 1.34
C VAL A 77 1.22 -11.84 1.39
N HIS A 78 0.10 -11.23 1.03
CA HIS A 78 -0.09 -9.79 1.17
C HIS A 78 -0.03 -9.35 2.63
N GLU A 79 -0.75 -10.03 3.52
CA GLU A 79 -0.72 -9.70 4.95
C GLU A 79 0.68 -9.86 5.53
N VAL A 80 1.45 -10.89 5.14
CA VAL A 80 2.87 -11.03 5.56
C VAL A 80 3.69 -9.81 5.16
N TYR A 81 3.55 -9.34 3.93
CA TYR A 81 4.30 -8.18 3.46
C TYR A 81 3.84 -6.91 4.14
N THR A 82 2.54 -6.64 4.16
CA THR A 82 1.96 -5.44 4.77
C THR A 82 2.38 -5.39 6.23
N HIS A 83 2.17 -6.46 7.00
CA HIS A 83 2.63 -6.57 8.39
C HIS A 83 4.13 -6.32 8.55
N GLY A 84 4.99 -6.94 7.72
CA GLY A 84 6.44 -6.77 7.81
C GLY A 84 6.96 -5.38 7.44
N GLU A 85 6.44 -4.78 6.36
CA GLU A 85 6.74 -3.40 5.93
C GLU A 85 6.42 -2.41 7.05
N VAL A 86 5.26 -2.63 7.64
CA VAL A 86 4.64 -1.78 8.63
C VAL A 86 5.38 -1.83 9.99
N GLU A 87 5.63 -3.02 10.52
CA GLU A 87 6.38 -3.22 11.77
C GLU A 87 7.82 -2.72 11.66
N TYR A 88 8.40 -2.76 10.45
CA TYR A 88 9.73 -2.22 10.18
C TYR A 88 9.75 -0.69 10.18
N ILE A 89 8.76 -0.05 9.55
CA ILE A 89 8.71 1.40 9.36
C ILE A 89 8.27 2.14 10.65
N HIS A 90 7.43 1.54 11.49
CA HIS A 90 6.95 2.14 12.75
C HIS A 90 8.04 2.73 13.67
N PRO A 91 9.12 2.00 14.02
CA PRO A 91 10.19 2.54 14.85
C PRO A 91 11.01 3.63 14.13
N LEU A 92 11.04 3.63 12.79
CA LEU A 92 11.74 4.66 12.01
C LEU A 92 10.98 5.99 12.07
N TYR A 93 9.66 5.97 11.92
CA TYR A 93 8.84 7.18 12.10
C TYR A 93 8.98 7.75 13.50
N THR A 94 8.94 6.90 14.54
CA THR A 94 9.12 7.32 15.93
C THR A 94 10.43 8.10 16.10
N ARG A 95 11.54 7.59 15.57
CA ARG A 95 12.84 8.26 15.61
C ARG A 95 12.89 9.55 14.79
N TRP A 96 12.27 9.57 13.61
CA TRP A 96 12.23 10.75 12.74
C TRP A 96 11.49 11.92 13.41
N PHE A 97 10.33 11.65 14.03
CA PHE A 97 9.58 12.69 14.75
C PHE A 97 10.35 13.26 15.95
N GLU A 98 11.06 12.41 16.71
CA GLU A 98 11.92 12.85 17.82
C GLU A 98 13.13 13.65 17.36
N ARG A 99 13.89 13.08 16.42
CA ARG A 99 15.21 13.59 16.02
C ARG A 99 15.11 14.78 15.08
N ASP A 100 14.24 14.69 14.07
CA ASP A 100 14.28 15.58 12.91
C ASP A 100 13.16 16.62 12.93
N MET A 101 12.02 16.31 13.56
CA MET A 101 10.88 17.23 13.69
C MET A 101 10.83 17.94 15.04
N GLY A 102 11.73 17.59 15.98
CA GLY A 102 11.83 18.20 17.31
C GLY A 102 10.58 17.99 18.18
N VAL A 103 9.80 16.94 17.91
CA VAL A 103 8.62 16.62 18.73
C VAL A 103 9.09 16.19 20.11
N PRO A 104 8.61 16.81 21.20
CA PRO A 104 9.00 16.42 22.55
C PRO A 104 8.66 14.95 22.83
N PRO A 105 9.55 14.18 23.49
CA PRO A 105 9.35 12.73 23.73
C PRO A 105 7.97 12.37 24.32
N GLU A 106 7.42 13.24 25.17
CA GLU A 106 6.11 13.06 25.79
C GLU A 106 4.93 13.19 24.80
N GLN A 107 5.13 13.86 23.66
CA GLN A 107 4.14 14.05 22.61
C GLN A 107 4.29 13.06 21.45
N VAL A 108 5.47 12.46 21.28
CA VAL A 108 5.78 11.54 20.17
C VAL A 108 4.77 10.42 20.06
N ARG A 109 4.42 9.77 21.17
CA ARG A 109 3.44 8.68 21.18
C ARG A 109 2.07 9.09 20.62
N LYS A 110 1.63 10.33 20.89
CA LYS A 110 0.38 10.88 20.36
C LYS A 110 0.53 11.26 18.89
N THR A 111 1.66 11.85 18.52
CA THR A 111 1.96 12.28 17.15
C THR A 111 2.08 11.08 16.19
N VAL A 112 2.69 9.98 16.63
CA VAL A 112 2.78 8.74 15.84
C VAL A 112 1.59 7.81 16.04
N ALA A 113 0.53 8.23 16.76
CA ALA A 113 -0.60 7.37 17.04
C ALA A 113 -1.35 6.96 15.76
N TRP A 114 -1.48 7.87 14.78
CA TRP A 114 -2.06 7.54 13.49
C TRP A 114 -1.21 6.49 12.75
N VAL A 115 0.11 6.65 12.74
CA VAL A 115 1.03 5.65 12.20
C VAL A 115 0.83 4.34 12.96
N THR A 116 0.89 4.33 14.28
CA THR A 116 0.75 3.16 15.16
C THR A 116 -0.55 2.38 14.97
N VAL A 117 -1.67 3.04 14.66
CA VAL A 117 -2.97 2.37 14.41
C VAL A 117 -2.96 1.64 13.06
N HIS A 118 -2.29 2.20 12.07
CA HIS A 118 -2.10 1.60 10.74
C HIS A 118 -0.81 0.77 10.67
N THR A 119 -0.01 0.78 11.75
CA THR A 119 1.27 0.09 11.81
C THR A 119 1.50 -0.88 12.95
N GLY A 120 0.47 -1.15 13.75
CA GLY A 120 0.55 -2.05 14.89
C GLY A 120 -0.54 -3.12 14.81
N GLY A 121 -1.23 -3.34 15.94
CA GLY A 121 -2.12 -4.50 16.13
C GLY A 121 -3.19 -4.75 15.07
N THR A 122 -3.59 -3.75 14.27
CA THR A 122 -4.52 -3.91 13.14
C THR A 122 -3.97 -4.89 12.10
N GLU A 123 -2.77 -4.65 11.57
CA GLU A 123 -2.17 -5.49 10.53
C GLU A 123 -1.73 -6.86 11.08
N SER A 124 -1.30 -6.92 12.34
CA SER A 124 -1.02 -8.19 13.03
C SER A 124 -2.25 -9.08 13.14
N ASN A 125 -3.42 -8.47 13.40
CA ASN A 125 -4.69 -9.20 13.44
C ASN A 125 -5.12 -9.63 12.03
N HIS A 126 -4.93 -8.79 11.00
CA HIS A 126 -5.20 -9.19 9.62
C HIS A 126 -4.36 -10.42 9.22
N PHE A 127 -3.06 -10.42 9.52
CA PHE A 127 -2.19 -11.56 9.29
C PHE A 127 -2.66 -12.82 10.04
N ALA A 128 -2.98 -12.70 11.32
CA ALA A 128 -3.48 -13.83 12.12
C ALA A 128 -4.77 -14.42 11.53
N HIS A 129 -5.72 -13.58 11.13
CA HIS A 129 -6.96 -14.02 10.49
C HIS A 129 -6.73 -14.67 9.12
N ALA A 130 -5.78 -14.17 8.33
CA ALA A 130 -5.44 -14.77 7.04
C ALA A 130 -4.79 -16.17 7.21
N VAL A 131 -3.95 -16.36 8.22
CA VAL A 131 -3.39 -17.68 8.57
C VAL A 131 -4.51 -18.64 8.96
N GLU A 132 -5.39 -18.22 9.87
CA GLU A 132 -6.51 -19.02 10.33
C GLU A 132 -7.44 -19.43 9.17
N ALA A 133 -7.72 -18.51 8.25
CA ALA A 133 -8.55 -18.79 7.08
C ALA A 133 -7.96 -19.90 6.19
N VAL A 134 -6.65 -19.88 5.95
CA VAL A 134 -5.95 -20.93 5.19
C VAL A 134 -6.02 -22.26 5.93
N GLU A 135 -5.74 -22.28 7.24
CA GLU A 135 -5.76 -23.50 8.07
C GLU A 135 -7.15 -24.15 8.12
N VAL A 136 -8.20 -23.35 8.32
CA VAL A 136 -9.59 -23.81 8.32
C VAL A 136 -9.97 -24.36 6.95
N PHE A 137 -9.58 -23.70 5.87
CA PHE A 137 -9.90 -24.14 4.50
C PHE A 137 -9.27 -25.50 4.18
N VAL A 138 -7.96 -25.67 4.40
CA VAL A 138 -7.28 -26.93 4.06
C VAL A 138 -7.80 -28.10 4.89
N LYS A 139 -8.12 -27.85 6.16
CA LYS A 139 -8.77 -28.83 7.04
C LYS A 139 -10.15 -29.22 6.53
N ALA A 140 -10.98 -28.24 6.15
CA ALA A 140 -12.34 -28.50 5.66
C ALA A 140 -12.35 -29.27 4.33
N MET A 141 -11.39 -28.98 3.45
CA MET A 141 -11.27 -29.62 2.14
C MET A 141 -10.53 -30.96 2.18
N GLY A 142 -9.91 -31.33 3.31
CA GLY A 142 -9.12 -32.55 3.43
C GLY A 142 -7.88 -32.56 2.53
N ILE A 143 -7.33 -31.38 2.24
CA ILE A 143 -6.16 -31.19 1.37
C ILE A 143 -4.96 -30.71 2.20
N ALA A 144 -3.75 -30.84 1.65
CA ALA A 144 -2.54 -30.25 2.22
C ALA A 144 -2.15 -28.98 1.47
N VAL A 145 -1.53 -28.02 2.17
CA VAL A 145 -0.87 -26.89 1.50
C VAL A 145 0.32 -27.43 0.70
N ASP A 146 0.32 -27.21 -0.61
CA ASP A 146 1.51 -27.44 -1.42
C ASP A 146 2.55 -26.34 -1.16
N ARG A 147 3.71 -26.75 -0.64
CA ARG A 147 4.83 -25.85 -0.33
C ARG A 147 5.42 -25.20 -1.58
N ALA A 148 5.42 -25.89 -2.71
CA ALA A 148 5.95 -25.34 -3.95
C ALA A 148 5.06 -24.18 -4.44
N THR A 149 3.75 -24.41 -4.48
CA THR A 149 2.74 -23.39 -4.81
C THR A 149 2.82 -22.19 -3.85
N ALA A 150 2.89 -22.41 -2.53
CA ALA A 150 2.99 -21.31 -1.56
C ALA A 150 4.25 -20.45 -1.78
N ARG A 151 5.40 -21.08 -2.05
CA ARG A 151 6.66 -20.39 -2.37
C ARG A 151 6.55 -19.58 -3.67
N GLU A 152 5.92 -20.15 -4.69
CA GLU A 152 5.74 -19.48 -5.97
C GLU A 152 4.86 -18.23 -5.83
N VAL A 153 3.72 -18.34 -5.14
CA VAL A 153 2.83 -17.19 -4.90
C VAL A 153 3.56 -16.09 -4.12
N PHE A 154 4.36 -16.46 -3.11
CA PHE A 154 5.17 -15.50 -2.36
C PHE A 154 6.18 -14.76 -3.26
N ALA A 155 6.91 -15.50 -4.11
CA ALA A 155 7.87 -14.92 -5.03
C ALA A 155 7.21 -14.02 -6.09
N GLN A 156 6.11 -14.47 -6.70
CA GLN A 156 5.36 -13.69 -7.69
C GLN A 156 4.85 -12.38 -7.09
N TYR A 157 4.33 -12.41 -5.86
CA TYR A 157 3.85 -11.23 -5.18
C TYR A 157 4.98 -10.21 -4.95
N LEU A 158 6.12 -10.65 -4.40
CA LEU A 158 7.27 -9.77 -4.16
C LEU A 158 7.84 -9.18 -5.45
N GLN A 159 7.97 -9.99 -6.50
CA GLN A 159 8.50 -9.54 -7.80
C GLN A 159 7.61 -8.45 -8.40
N ARG A 160 6.28 -8.68 -8.43
CA ARG A 160 5.32 -7.70 -8.96
C ARG A 160 5.24 -6.45 -8.10
N LYS A 161 5.27 -6.56 -6.77
CA LYS A 161 5.33 -5.38 -5.89
C LYS A 161 6.62 -4.59 -6.13
N ALA A 162 7.77 -5.27 -6.27
CA ALA A 162 9.04 -4.61 -6.56
C ALA A 162 9.06 -3.93 -7.95
N GLU A 163 8.42 -4.53 -8.96
CA GLU A 163 8.23 -3.92 -10.28
C GLU A 163 7.47 -2.60 -10.16
N VAL A 164 6.29 -2.61 -9.54
CA VAL A 164 5.50 -1.38 -9.31
C VAL A 164 6.32 -0.33 -8.55
N MET A 165 7.01 -0.72 -7.48
CA MET A 165 7.81 0.23 -6.70
C MET A 165 8.97 0.84 -7.50
N ARG A 166 9.57 0.09 -8.42
CA ARG A 166 10.60 0.61 -9.34
C ARG A 166 10.00 1.59 -10.34
N ASP A 167 8.85 1.24 -10.92
CA ASP A 167 8.16 2.11 -11.88
C ASP A 167 7.76 3.42 -11.19
N CYS A 168 7.18 3.33 -9.99
CA CYS A 168 6.84 4.50 -9.19
C CYS A 168 8.07 5.37 -8.87
N ALA A 169 9.19 4.75 -8.48
CA ALA A 169 10.42 5.49 -8.19
C ALA A 169 11.01 6.18 -9.43
N ALA A 170 10.85 5.59 -10.62
CA ALA A 170 11.30 6.18 -11.88
C ALA A 170 10.47 7.41 -12.29
N CYS A 171 9.21 7.49 -11.85
CA CYS A 171 8.33 8.62 -12.13
C CYS A 171 8.62 9.86 -11.26
N LEU A 172 9.36 9.74 -10.15
CA LEU A 172 9.61 10.82 -9.20
C LEU A 172 10.89 11.64 -9.48
N ILE A 173 11.45 11.56 -10.70
CA ILE A 173 12.76 12.16 -11.08
C ILE A 173 12.58 13.42 -11.93
#